data_AF-A0A3D4QR32-F1
#
_entry.id   AF-A0A3D4QR32-F1
#
_cell.length_a   1.000
_cell.length_b   1.000
_cell.length_c   1.000
_cell.angle_alpha   90.00
_cell.angle_beta   90.00
_cell.angle_gamma   90.00
#
_symmetry.space_group_name_H-M   'P 1'
#
loop_
_entity.id
_entity.type
_entity.pdbx_description
1 polymer ?
#
loop_
_entity_poly.entity_id
_entity_poly.type
_entity_poly.pdbx_seq_one_letter_code
_entity_poly.pdbx_strand_id
1 'polypeptide(L)'
;MGNSEKRIARLVKRGRWTKIQKMLGKSDSATRAAITTELGNTQEEDAFNILVMLLKDNDEKVQLEAVKSLGVLGVERAKVHLQDMISKIPEDKTELNDAIKNSIAQINEAVRSEAM
;
A
#
# COMPACT_ATOMS: atom_id res chain seq x y z
N MET A 1 2.85 -19.74 -6.67
CA MET A 1 1.90 -19.19 -5.68
C MET A 1 1.90 -20.05 -4.44
N GLY A 2 2.54 -19.56 -3.38
CA GLY A 2 2.59 -20.23 -2.08
C GLY A 2 1.21 -20.35 -1.43
N ASN A 3 1.06 -21.26 -0.47
CA ASN A 3 -0.21 -21.43 0.26
C ASN A 3 -0.61 -20.15 1.02
N SER A 4 0.38 -19.35 1.44
CA SER A 4 0.20 -18.09 2.16
C SER A 4 -0.39 -16.98 1.29
N GLU A 5 0.13 -16.75 0.08
CA GLU A 5 -0.39 -15.75 -0.87
C GLU A 5 -1.85 -16.02 -1.23
N LYS A 6 -2.17 -17.28 -1.57
CA LYS A 6 -3.55 -17.69 -1.87
C LYS A 6 -4.49 -17.46 -0.69
N ARG A 7 -3.98 -17.56 0.54
CA ARG A 7 -4.74 -17.28 1.76
C ARG A 7 -4.94 -15.77 1.95
N ILE A 8 -3.92 -14.95 1.71
CA ILE A 8 -3.99 -13.49 1.78
C ILE A 8 -5.04 -12.97 0.79
N ALA A 9 -4.92 -13.33 -0.48
CA ALA A 9 -5.87 -12.92 -1.53
C ALA A 9 -7.31 -13.31 -1.18
N ARG A 10 -7.53 -14.51 -0.61
CA ARG A 10 -8.85 -14.95 -0.13
C ARG A 10 -9.38 -14.13 1.05
N LEU A 11 -8.51 -13.63 1.93
CA LEU A 11 -8.93 -12.79 3.06
C LEU A 11 -9.33 -11.40 2.57
N VAL A 12 -8.54 -10.82 1.67
CA VAL A 12 -8.80 -9.51 1.05
C VAL A 12 -10.11 -9.56 0.26
N LYS A 13 -10.27 -10.53 -0.65
CA LYS A 13 -11.49 -10.72 -1.44
C LYS A 13 -12.76 -10.93 -0.59
N ARG A 14 -12.61 -11.40 0.66
CA ARG A 14 -13.74 -11.64 1.59
C ARG A 14 -13.93 -10.51 2.60
N GLY A 15 -13.21 -9.40 2.49
CA GLY A 15 -13.28 -8.28 3.42
C GLY A 15 -12.93 -8.66 4.87
N ARG A 16 -12.01 -9.62 5.08
CA ARG A 16 -11.66 -10.11 6.43
C ARG A 16 -10.57 -9.27 7.07
N TRP A 17 -10.80 -7.96 7.18
CA TRP A 17 -9.82 -6.95 7.61
C TRP A 17 -9.25 -7.20 9.02
N THR A 18 -10.09 -7.61 9.97
CA THR A 18 -9.64 -7.98 11.33
C THR A 18 -8.63 -9.13 11.33
N LYS A 19 -8.81 -10.11 10.43
CA LYS A 19 -7.85 -11.21 10.27
C LYS A 19 -6.56 -10.75 9.59
N ILE A 20 -6.67 -9.83 8.64
CA ILE A 20 -5.51 -9.23 7.94
C ILE A 20 -4.66 -8.45 8.95
N GLN A 21 -5.26 -7.57 9.76
CA GLN A 21 -4.55 -6.82 10.80
C GLN A 21 -3.86 -7.75 11.81
N LYS A 22 -4.56 -8.79 12.27
CA LYS A 22 -3.97 -9.79 13.18
C LYS A 22 -2.79 -10.55 12.54
N MET A 23 -2.84 -10.75 11.23
CA MET A 23 -1.77 -11.41 10.48
C MET A 23 -0.57 -10.47 10.33
N LEU A 24 -0.80 -9.22 9.94
CA LEU A 24 0.25 -8.18 9.86
C LEU A 24 1.06 -8.09 11.16
N GLY A 25 0.40 -8.04 12.32
CA GLY A 25 1.08 -7.92 13.62
C GLY A 25 1.88 -9.16 14.06
N LYS A 26 1.74 -10.32 13.41
CA LYS A 26 2.46 -11.56 13.74
C LYS A 26 3.41 -12.03 12.63
N SER A 27 3.42 -11.33 11.52
CA SER A 27 4.10 -11.71 10.30
C SER A 27 5.47 -11.04 10.18
N ASP A 28 6.39 -11.70 9.47
CA ASP A 28 7.66 -11.10 9.03
C ASP A 28 7.44 -10.06 7.92
N SER A 29 8.48 -9.30 7.58
CA SER A 29 8.36 -8.24 6.57
C SER A 29 8.02 -8.77 5.18
N ALA A 30 8.49 -9.96 4.81
CA ALA A 30 8.14 -10.59 3.54
C ALA A 30 6.63 -10.87 3.44
N THR A 31 6.04 -11.42 4.49
CA THR A 31 4.60 -11.69 4.54
C THR A 31 3.81 -10.38 4.64
N ARG A 32 4.30 -9.37 5.37
CA ARG A 32 3.66 -8.05 5.41
C ARG A 32 3.65 -7.42 4.02
N ALA A 33 4.75 -7.42 3.29
CA ALA A 33 4.82 -6.93 1.91
C ALA A 33 3.82 -7.67 1.00
N ALA A 34 3.74 -9.00 1.07
CA ALA A 34 2.76 -9.76 0.30
C ALA A 34 1.31 -9.40 0.65
N ILE A 35 1.01 -9.09 1.91
CA ILE A 35 -0.30 -8.57 2.32
C ILE A 35 -0.54 -7.20 1.70
N THR A 36 0.44 -6.31 1.76
CA THR A 36 0.38 -4.96 1.20
C THR A 36 0.05 -4.97 -0.29
N THR A 37 0.75 -5.78 -1.08
CA THR A 37 0.49 -5.93 -2.52
C THR A 37 -0.95 -6.33 -2.79
N GLU A 38 -1.48 -7.32 -2.05
CA GLU A 38 -2.84 -7.80 -2.25
C GLU A 38 -3.91 -6.76 -1.86
N LEU A 39 -3.61 -5.89 -0.89
CA LEU A 39 -4.49 -4.78 -0.51
C LEU A 39 -4.57 -3.71 -1.62
N GLY A 40 -3.53 -3.54 -2.44
CA GLY A 40 -3.55 -2.64 -3.60
C GLY A 40 -4.48 -3.10 -4.72
N ASN A 41 -4.92 -4.36 -4.71
CA ASN A 41 -5.77 -4.94 -5.76
C ASN A 41 -7.28 -4.79 -5.47
N THR A 42 -7.69 -3.95 -4.51
CA THR A 42 -9.08 -3.80 -4.10
C THR A 42 -9.43 -2.34 -3.81
N GLN A 43 -10.63 -1.90 -4.20
CA GLN A 43 -11.10 -0.51 -4.01
C GLN A 43 -11.82 -0.30 -2.66
N GLU A 44 -11.57 -1.16 -1.68
CA GLU A 44 -12.23 -1.12 -0.38
C GLU A 44 -11.57 -0.10 0.57
N GLU A 45 -12.38 0.69 1.28
CA GLU A 45 -11.87 1.75 2.17
C GLU A 45 -11.04 1.19 3.33
N ASP A 46 -11.38 0.02 3.84
CA ASP A 46 -10.57 -0.68 4.85
C ASP A 46 -9.17 -1.04 4.33
N ALA A 47 -9.05 -1.42 3.05
CA ALA A 47 -7.76 -1.73 2.44
C ALA A 47 -6.91 -0.46 2.33
N PHE A 48 -7.50 0.66 1.89
CA PHE A 48 -6.85 1.97 1.90
C PHE A 48 -6.34 2.35 3.30
N ASN A 49 -7.18 2.22 4.33
CA ASN A 49 -6.80 2.55 5.71
C ASN A 49 -5.63 1.70 6.21
N ILE A 50 -5.59 0.42 5.86
CA ILE A 50 -4.48 -0.48 6.21
C ILE A 50 -3.21 -0.09 5.44
N LEU A 51 -3.30 0.23 4.16
CA LEU A 51 -2.15 0.67 3.36
C LEU A 51 -1.53 1.97 3.91
N VAL A 52 -2.36 2.94 4.31
CA VAL A 52 -1.90 4.18 4.94
C VAL A 52 -1.15 3.90 6.25
N MET A 53 -1.59 2.92 7.03
CA MET A 53 -0.86 2.48 8.23
C MET A 53 0.51 1.88 7.88
N LEU A 54 0.59 1.11 6.78
CA LEU A 54 1.82 0.42 6.34
C LEU A 54 2.87 1.35 5.74
N LEU A 55 2.52 2.59 5.37
CA LEU A 55 3.50 3.64 5.04
C LEU A 55 4.46 3.95 6.21
N LYS A 56 4.04 3.63 7.43
CA LYS A 56 4.82 3.83 8.66
C LYS A 56 5.40 2.51 9.20
N ASP A 57 5.40 1.45 8.41
CA ASP A 57 6.01 0.17 8.82
C ASP A 57 7.51 0.35 9.09
N ASN A 58 8.09 -0.48 9.96
CA ASN A 58 9.52 -0.40 10.27
C ASN A 58 10.41 -0.96 9.15
N ASP A 59 9.85 -1.74 8.23
CA ASP A 59 10.57 -2.33 7.11
C ASP A 59 10.35 -1.54 5.83
N GLU A 60 11.45 -1.09 5.21
CA GLU A 60 11.43 -0.26 4.00
C GLU A 60 10.79 -0.97 2.80
N LYS A 61 10.90 -2.30 2.69
CA LYS A 61 10.24 -3.05 1.60
C LYS A 61 8.73 -3.00 1.75
N VAL A 62 8.24 -3.06 2.99
CA VAL A 62 6.80 -2.94 3.28
C VAL A 62 6.31 -1.52 2.98
N GLN A 63 7.09 -0.50 3.35
CA GLN A 63 6.80 0.90 3.01
C GLN A 63 6.73 1.10 1.49
N LEU A 64 7.72 0.60 0.75
CA LEU A 64 7.78 0.68 -0.71
C LEU A 64 6.56 0.04 -1.36
N GLU A 65 6.15 -1.13 -0.88
CA GLU A 65 4.99 -1.84 -1.40
C GLU A 65 3.69 -1.09 -1.08
N ALA A 66 3.61 -0.43 0.08
CA ALA A 66 2.44 0.37 0.47
C ALA A 66 2.29 1.59 -0.42
N VAL A 67 3.41 2.26 -0.72
CA VAL A 67 3.47 3.38 -1.67
C VAL A 67 2.96 2.94 -3.05
N LYS A 68 3.52 1.87 -3.62
CA LYS A 68 3.11 1.34 -4.93
C LYS A 68 1.64 0.95 -4.94
N SER A 69 1.18 0.25 -3.90
CA SER A 69 -0.21 -0.19 -3.78
C SER A 69 -1.19 0.99 -3.75
N LEU A 70 -0.86 2.06 -3.03
CA LEU A 70 -1.66 3.30 -3.03
C LEU A 70 -1.69 3.98 -4.40
N GLY A 71 -0.58 3.94 -5.14
CA GLY A 71 -0.52 4.38 -6.53
C GLY A 71 -1.50 3.62 -7.43
N VAL A 72 -1.50 2.29 -7.33
CA VAL A 72 -2.40 1.39 -8.08
C VAL A 72 -3.87 1.61 -7.71
N LEU A 73 -4.17 1.89 -6.44
CA LEU A 73 -5.54 2.22 -6.04
C LEU A 73 -6.07 3.47 -6.74
N GLY A 74 -5.21 4.42 -7.08
CA GLY A 74 -5.60 5.65 -7.78
C GLY A 74 -6.44 6.60 -6.92
N VAL A 75 -6.52 6.39 -5.61
CA VAL A 75 -7.36 7.19 -4.71
C VAL A 75 -6.70 8.55 -4.46
N GLU A 76 -7.38 9.63 -4.85
CA GLU A 76 -6.92 11.02 -4.68
C GLU A 76 -6.45 11.34 -3.24
N ARG A 77 -7.17 10.83 -2.23
CA ARG A 77 -6.85 10.99 -0.81
C ARG A 77 -5.48 10.41 -0.42
N ALA A 78 -4.94 9.45 -1.18
CA ALA A 78 -3.62 8.88 -0.92
C ALA A 78 -2.49 9.92 -1.06
N LYS A 79 -2.66 10.95 -1.90
CA LYS A 79 -1.61 11.94 -2.17
C LYS A 79 -1.14 12.67 -0.93
N VAL A 80 -2.05 13.03 -0.03
CA VAL A 80 -1.71 13.72 1.23
C VAL A 80 -0.80 12.84 2.10
N HIS A 81 -1.08 11.53 2.15
CA HIS A 81 -0.26 10.60 2.93
C HIS A 81 1.12 10.37 2.29
N LEU A 82 1.18 10.28 0.96
CA LEU A 82 2.44 10.14 0.22
C LEU A 82 3.32 11.40 0.34
N GLN A 83 2.71 12.59 0.32
CA GLN A 83 3.40 13.86 0.56
C GLN A 83 3.88 13.99 2.01
N ASP A 84 3.07 13.61 3.00
CA ASP A 84 3.53 13.60 4.41
C ASP A 84 4.74 12.66 4.60
N MET A 85 4.76 11.53 3.90
CA MET A 85 5.88 10.60 3.93
C MET A 85 7.14 11.19 3.28
N ILE A 86 7.03 11.86 2.12
CA ILE A 86 8.19 12.46 1.44
C ILE A 86 8.90 13.50 2.32
N SER A 87 8.15 14.24 3.15
CA SER A 87 8.72 15.23 4.06
C SER A 87 9.44 14.63 5.27
N LYS A 88 9.25 13.33 5.55
CA LYS A 88 9.81 12.64 6.72
C LYS A 88 10.94 11.70 6.38
N ILE A 89 11.03 11.24 5.13
CA ILE A 89 12.12 10.38 4.69
C ILE A 89 13.35 11.23 4.36
N PRO A 90 14.56 10.80 4.75
CA PRO A 90 15.76 11.53 4.37
C PRO A 90 16.00 11.43 2.86
N GLU A 91 16.67 12.43 2.29
CA GLU A 91 16.90 12.53 0.83
C GLU A 91 17.71 11.36 0.26
N ASP A 92 18.47 10.64 1.09
CA ASP A 92 19.28 9.48 0.71
C ASP A 92 18.46 8.24 0.34
N LYS A 93 17.17 8.19 0.70
CA LYS A 93 16.26 7.10 0.35
C LYS A 93 15.71 7.23 -1.08
N THR A 94 16.60 7.20 -2.06
CA THR A 94 16.28 7.45 -3.47
C THR A 94 15.16 6.54 -4.00
N GLU A 95 15.22 5.23 -3.72
CA GLU A 95 14.23 4.28 -4.22
C GLU A 95 12.81 4.58 -3.70
N LEU A 96 12.70 4.88 -2.40
CA LEU A 96 11.42 5.18 -1.77
C LEU A 96 10.87 6.54 -2.23
N ASN A 97 11.74 7.53 -2.38
CA ASN A 97 11.39 8.84 -2.94
C ASN A 97 10.85 8.73 -4.37
N ASP A 98 11.51 7.95 -5.22
CA ASP A 98 11.09 7.75 -6.61
C ASP A 98 9.77 6.98 -6.68
N ALA A 99 9.59 5.96 -5.83
CA ALA A 99 8.32 5.25 -5.73
C ALA A 99 7.17 6.17 -5.31
N ILE A 100 7.40 7.09 -4.36
CA ILE A 100 6.39 8.07 -3.93
C ILE A 100 5.99 8.97 -5.09
N LYS A 101 6.97 9.54 -5.81
CA LYS A 101 6.72 10.41 -6.97
C LYS A 101 5.95 9.67 -8.07
N ASN A 102 6.35 8.43 -8.38
CA ASN A 102 5.67 7.59 -9.37
C ASN A 102 4.24 7.26 -8.95
N SER A 103 4.01 6.96 -7.67
CA SER A 103 2.68 6.66 -7.16
C SER A 103 1.75 7.88 -7.20
N ILE A 104 2.26 9.07 -6.88
CA ILE A 104 1.52 10.33 -7.04
C ILE A 104 1.16 10.58 -8.51
N ALA A 105 2.08 10.31 -9.44
CA ALA A 105 1.81 10.44 -10.88
C ALA A 105 0.69 9.49 -11.32
N GLN A 106 0.75 8.21 -10.90
CA GLN A 106 -0.31 7.23 -11.19
C GLN A 106 -1.68 7.67 -10.64
N ILE A 107 -1.72 8.20 -9.42
CA ILE A 107 -2.98 8.72 -8.84
C ILE A 107 -3.51 9.88 -9.68
N ASN A 108 -2.66 10.83 -10.10
CA ASN A 108 -3.11 11.94 -10.94
C ASN A 108 -3.67 11.46 -12.30
N GLU A 109 -3.08 10.41 -12.88
CA GLU A 109 -3.57 9.80 -14.12
C GLU A 109 -4.90 9.09 -13.91
N ALA A 110 -5.05 8.31 -12.82
CA ALA A 110 -6.29 7.61 -12.48
C ALA A 110 -7.45 8.59 -12.19
N VAL A 111 -7.18 9.64 -11.42
CA VAL A 111 -8.20 10.65 -11.10
C VAL A 111 -8.60 11.44 -12.35
N ARG A 112 -7.66 11.69 -13.26
CA ARG A 112 -7.96 12.31 -14.56
C ARG A 112 -8.80 11.39 -15.43
N SER A 113 -8.55 10.08 -15.43
CA SER A 113 -9.33 9.12 -16.24
C SER A 113 -10.75 8.92 -15.71
N GLU A 114 -10.97 8.99 -14.40
CA GLU A 114 -12.31 8.92 -13.80
C GLU A 114 -13.19 10.15 -14.08
N ALA A 115 -12.57 11.31 -14.35
CA ALA A 115 -13.27 12.57 -14.61
C ALA A 115 -13.71 12.77 -16.08
N MET A 116 -13.36 11.84 -16.99
CA MET A 116 -13.71 11.88 -18.42
C MET A 116 -14.89 10.97 -18.74
#